data_AF-A0A0N4U000-F1
#
_entry.id   AF-A0A0N4U000-F1
#
_cell.length_a   1.000
_cell.length_b   1.000
_cell.length_c   1.000
_cell.angle_alpha   90.00
_cell.angle_beta   90.00
_cell.angle_gamma   90.00
#
_symmetry.space_group_name_H-M   'P 1'
#
loop_
_entity.id
_entity.type
_entity.pdbx_description
1 polymer ?
#
loop_
_entity_poly.entity_id
_entity_poly.type
_entity_poly.pdbx_seq_one_letter_code
_entity_poly.pdbx_strand_id
1 'polypeptide(L)'
;MSASIIVQATPVKANFEGLLDEIQQLDLTPLDQKATVEVMCQQYEARARIIKEKLMRLEKYVGTLEKINDKWLEHIQLAPIKEKRSKRKKKKKNTNKWQTTIEVF
;
A
#
# COMPACT_ATOMS: atom_id res chain seq x y z
N MET A 1 7.53 11.91 7.05
CA MET A 1 7.47 10.44 6.97
C MET A 1 6.02 9.97 6.79
N SER A 2 5.13 10.19 7.76
CA SER A 2 3.69 9.85 7.61
C SER A 2 3.02 10.43 6.35
N ALA A 3 3.21 11.72 6.07
CA ALA A 3 2.70 12.35 4.85
C ALA A 3 3.22 11.70 3.55
N SER A 4 4.46 11.18 3.54
CA SER A 4 5.04 10.49 2.38
C SER A 4 4.42 9.10 2.17
N ILE A 5 4.05 8.41 3.25
CA ILE A 5 3.35 7.12 3.18
C ILE A 5 1.95 7.31 2.61
N ILE A 6 1.23 8.34 3.07
CA ILE A 6 -0.11 8.68 2.55
C ILE A 6 -0.05 9.01 1.05
N VAL A 7 0.90 9.86 0.63
CA VAL A 7 1.11 10.20 -0.79
C VAL A 7 1.38 8.97 -1.66
N GLN A 8 2.07 7.95 -1.14
CA GLN A 8 2.28 6.68 -1.84
C GLN A 8 1.01 5.82 -1.91
N ALA A 9 0.20 5.81 -0.85
CA ALA A 9 -1.00 5.00 -0.74
C ALA A 9 -2.14 5.50 -1.64
N THR A 10 -2.34 6.82 -1.71
CA THR A 10 -3.46 7.45 -2.43
C THR A 10 -3.62 6.98 -3.88
N PRO A 11 -2.59 7.02 -4.76
CA PRO A 11 -2.75 6.59 -6.14
C PRO A 11 -2.98 5.07 -6.26
N VAL A 12 -2.38 4.26 -5.38
CA VAL A 12 -2.59 2.80 -5.40
C VAL A 12 -4.02 2.46 -5.00
N LYS A 13 -4.57 3.14 -3.99
CA LYS A 13 -5.97 3.00 -3.58
C LYS A 13 -6.93 3.37 -4.71
N ALA A 14 -6.74 4.52 -5.35
CA ALA A 14 -7.59 4.96 -6.46
C ALA A 14 -7.54 3.99 -7.65
N ASN A 15 -6.35 3.48 -8.00
CA ASN A 15 -6.19 2.49 -9.07
C ASN A 15 -6.84 1.15 -8.71
N PHE A 16 -6.82 0.75 -7.44
CA PHE A 16 -7.46 -0.46 -6.97
C PHE A 16 -8.98 -0.34 -7.00
N GLU A 17 -9.53 0.78 -6.53
CA GLU A 17 -10.97 1.09 -6.62
C GLU A 17 -11.45 1.08 -8.08
N GLY A 18 -10.72 1.74 -8.98
CA GLY A 18 -11.03 1.71 -10.41
C GLY A 18 -10.95 0.29 -11.02
N LEU A 19 -10.02 -0.55 -10.56
CA LEU A 19 -9.97 -1.96 -10.99
C LEU A 19 -11.20 -2.75 -10.51
N LEU A 20 -11.70 -2.50 -9.30
CA LEU A 20 -12.91 -3.15 -8.80
C LEU A 20 -14.13 -2.75 -9.62
N ASP A 21 -14.23 -1.47 -10.00
CA ASP A 21 -15.27 -0.99 -10.92
C ASP A 21 -15.15 -1.69 -12.28
N GLU A 22 -13.95 -1.78 -12.86
CA GLU A 22 -13.71 -2.54 -14.10
C GLU A 22 -14.15 -4.01 -13.99
N ILE A 23 -13.89 -4.67 -12.87
CA ILE A 23 -14.27 -6.06 -12.61
C ILE A 23 -15.79 -6.19 -12.50
N GLN A 24 -16.46 -5.23 -11.85
CA GLN A 24 -17.91 -5.23 -11.71
C GLN A 24 -18.62 -5.10 -13.07
N GLN A 25 -18.00 -4.41 -14.04
CA GLN A 25 -18.51 -4.26 -15.40
C GLN A 25 -18.14 -5.44 -16.33
N LEU A 26 -17.43 -6.45 -15.83
CA LEU A 26 -17.01 -7.58 -16.65
C LEU A 26 -18.24 -8.43 -17.03
N ASP A 27 -18.51 -8.55 -18.32
CA ASP A 27 -19.56 -9.41 -18.83
C ASP A 27 -19.16 -10.90 -18.74
N LEU A 28 -19.71 -11.56 -17.72
CA LEU A 28 -19.59 -12.99 -17.48
C LEU A 28 -20.87 -13.75 -17.82
N THR A 29 -21.80 -13.14 -18.56
CA THR A 29 -23.02 -13.83 -18.97
C THR A 29 -22.69 -15.10 -19.76
N PRO A 30 -23.51 -16.16 -19.65
CA PRO A 30 -23.30 -17.38 -20.43
C PRO A 30 -23.18 -17.06 -21.92
N LEU A 31 -22.20 -17.68 -22.58
CA LEU A 31 -22.03 -17.55 -24.03
C LEU A 31 -23.21 -18.18 -24.78
N ASP A 32 -23.44 -17.71 -26.01
CA ASP A 32 -24.49 -18.26 -26.87
C ASP A 32 -24.20 -19.73 -27.21
N GLN A 33 -25.04 -20.62 -26.68
CA GLN A 33 -24.92 -22.06 -26.88
C GLN A 33 -25.18 -22.49 -28.33
N LYS A 34 -25.71 -21.59 -29.17
CA LYS A 34 -25.91 -21.82 -30.61
C LYS A 34 -24.69 -21.46 -31.46
N ALA A 35 -23.66 -20.83 -30.87
CA ALA A 35 -22.44 -20.52 -31.57
C ALA A 35 -21.66 -21.80 -31.95
N THR A 36 -20.83 -21.69 -33.00
CA THR A 36 -19.94 -22.81 -33.37
C THR A 36 -18.89 -23.05 -32.30
N VAL A 37 -18.37 -24.27 -32.24
CA VAL A 37 -17.31 -24.64 -31.28
C VAL A 37 -16.10 -23.71 -31.38
N GLU A 38 -15.71 -23.33 -32.59
CA GLU A 38 -14.56 -22.44 -32.81
C GLU A 38 -14.80 -21.03 -32.26
N VAL A 39 -16.00 -20.47 -32.47
CA VAL A 39 -16.39 -19.17 -31.91
C VAL A 39 -16.44 -19.23 -30.39
N MET A 40 -16.97 -20.31 -29.81
CA MET A 40 -17.00 -20.52 -28.36
C MET A 40 -15.59 -20.58 -27.77
N CYS A 41 -14.66 -21.32 -28.40
CA CYS A 41 -13.27 -21.38 -27.97
C CYS A 41 -12.61 -19.99 -27.96
N GLN A 42 -12.77 -19.22 -29.05
CA GLN A 42 -12.22 -17.86 -29.13
C GLN A 42 -12.77 -16.94 -28.04
N GLN A 43 -14.07 -17.03 -27.75
CA GLN A 43 -14.72 -16.25 -26.69
C GLN A 43 -14.19 -16.63 -25.30
N TYR A 44 -14.05 -17.92 -25.01
CA TYR A 44 -13.48 -18.39 -23.74
C TYR A 44 -12.02 -17.96 -23.58
N GLU A 45 -11.20 -18.07 -24.63
CA GLU A 45 -9.81 -17.63 -24.60
C GLU A 45 -9.69 -16.12 -24.35
N ALA A 46 -10.54 -15.32 -25.01
CA ALA A 46 -10.60 -13.89 -24.79
C ALA A 46 -10.97 -13.55 -23.34
N ARG A 47 -12.02 -14.20 -22.80
CA ARG A 47 -12.44 -14.03 -21.40
C ARG A 47 -11.35 -14.43 -20.42
N ALA A 48 -10.71 -15.57 -20.64
CA ALA A 48 -9.59 -16.05 -19.81
C ALA A 48 -8.43 -15.05 -19.79
N ARG A 49 -8.10 -14.45 -20.95
CA ARG A 49 -7.06 -13.43 -21.05
C ARG A 49 -7.40 -12.18 -20.24
N ILE A 50 -8.65 -11.70 -20.32
CA ILE A 50 -9.12 -10.53 -19.57
C ILE A 50 -9.10 -10.83 -18.06
N ILE A 51 -9.65 -11.95 -17.62
CA ILE A 51 -9.67 -12.35 -16.21
C ILE A 51 -8.24 -12.44 -15.66
N LYS A 52 -7.32 -13.05 -16.41
CA LYS A 52 -5.91 -13.16 -16.02
C LYS A 52 -5.25 -11.78 -15.88
N GLU A 53 -5.54 -10.83 -16.78
CA GLU A 53 -5.04 -9.46 -16.67
C GLU A 53 -5.53 -8.76 -15.41
N LYS A 54 -6.83 -8.87 -15.09
CA LYS A 54 -7.43 -8.31 -13.88
C LYS A 54 -6.80 -8.89 -12.62
N LEU A 55 -6.62 -10.21 -12.57
CA LEU A 55 -5.95 -10.89 -11.45
C LEU A 55 -4.52 -10.38 -11.22
N MET A 56 -3.72 -10.27 -12.30
CA MET A 56 -2.35 -9.75 -12.19
C MET A 56 -2.30 -8.32 -11.64
N ARG A 57 -3.22 -7.44 -12.07
CA ARG A 57 -3.31 -6.08 -11.52
C ARG A 57 -3.74 -6.08 -10.05
N LEU A 58 -4.68 -6.94 -9.70
CA LEU A 58 -5.18 -7.07 -8.33
C LEU A 58 -4.06 -7.50 -7.37
N GLU A 59 -3.32 -8.56 -7.73
CA GLU A 59 -2.14 -9.01 -6.99
C GLU A 59 -1.10 -7.91 -6.81
N LYS A 60 -0.81 -7.16 -7.88
CA LYS A 60 0.13 -6.04 -7.84
C LYS A 60 -0.31 -4.94 -6.86
N TYR A 61 -1.58 -4.53 -6.91
CA TYR A 61 -2.08 -3.46 -6.05
C TYR A 61 -2.17 -3.90 -4.60
N VAL A 62 -2.68 -5.10 -4.33
CA VAL A 62 -2.72 -5.67 -2.97
C VAL A 62 -1.31 -5.77 -2.40
N GLY A 63 -0.36 -6.37 -3.11
CA GLY A 63 1.02 -6.49 -2.64
C GLY A 63 1.74 -5.14 -2.45
N THR A 64 1.33 -4.11 -3.17
CA THR A 64 1.84 -2.75 -2.95
C THR A 64 1.23 -2.12 -1.70
N LEU A 65 -0.08 -2.29 -1.49
CA LEU A 65 -0.77 -1.80 -0.29
C LEU A 65 -0.27 -2.49 0.98
N GLU A 66 0.01 -3.80 0.94
CA GLU A 66 0.63 -4.54 2.05
C GLU A 66 1.98 -3.93 2.45
N LYS A 67 2.87 -3.68 1.49
CA LYS A 67 4.19 -3.04 1.75
C LYS A 67 4.05 -1.64 2.33
N ILE A 68 3.05 -0.89 1.88
CA ILE A 68 2.76 0.45 2.42
C ILE A 68 2.25 0.33 3.87
N ASN A 69 1.39 -0.65 4.14
CA ASN A 69 0.87 -0.94 5.46
C ASN A 69 1.98 -1.36 6.43
N ASP A 70 2.94 -2.20 6.01
CA ASP A 70 4.10 -2.58 6.82
C ASP A 70 4.94 -1.36 7.21
N LYS A 71 5.24 -0.47 6.26
CA LYS A 71 5.96 0.79 6.53
C LYS A 71 5.21 1.70 7.49
N TRP A 72 3.88 1.74 7.37
CA TRP A 72 3.03 2.50 8.28
C TRP A 72 3.07 1.91 9.70
N LEU A 73 2.97 0.59 9.82
CA LEU A 73 3.04 -0.14 11.08
C LEU A 73 4.40 0.09 11.77
N GLU A 74 5.50 -0.06 11.04
CA GLU A 74 6.86 0.26 11.54
C GLU A 74 6.97 1.71 12.03
N HIS A 75 6.42 2.65 11.26
CA HIS A 75 6.45 4.07 11.62
C HIS A 75 5.75 4.33 12.96
N ILE A 76 4.56 3.75 13.15
CA ILE A 76 3.79 3.89 14.39
C ILE A 76 4.53 3.23 15.56
N GLN A 77 5.07 2.02 15.37
CA GLN A 77 5.80 1.32 16.43
C GLN A 77 7.10 2.04 16.84
N LEU A 78 7.80 2.67 15.89
CA LEU A 78 9.05 3.39 16.16
C LEU A 78 8.84 4.80 16.71
N ALA A 79 7.66 5.41 16.54
CA ALA A 79 7.39 6.77 16.99
C ALA A 79 7.61 6.98 18.51
N PRO A 80 7.07 6.12 19.41
CA PRO A 80 7.31 6.24 20.86
C PRO A 80 8.79 6.09 21.23
N ILE A 81 9.52 5.23 20.53
CA ILE A 81 10.93 4.95 20.80
C ILE A 81 11.79 6.16 20.42
N LYS A 82 11.53 6.77 19.26
CA LYS A 82 12.21 7.99 18.80
C LYS A 82 11.94 9.16 19.75
N GLU A 83 10.71 9.30 20.23
CA GLU A 83 10.34 10.36 21.17
C GLU A 83 11.05 10.21 22.52
N LYS A 84 11.05 9.01 23.10
CA LYS A 84 11.78 8.70 24.34
C LYS A 84 13.29 8.97 24.20
N ARG A 85 13.90 8.57 23.08
CA ARG A 85 15.32 8.85 22.78
C ARG A 85 15.60 10.36 22.68
N SER A 86 14.73 11.12 22.02
CA SER A 86 14.84 12.58 21.91
C SER A 86 14.76 13.28 23.28
N LYS A 87 13.78 12.89 24.11
CA LYS A 87 13.63 13.38 25.49
C LYS A 87 14.87 13.08 26.35
N ARG A 88 15.42 11.86 26.28
CA ARG A 88 16.69 11.51 26.97
C ARG A 88 17.87 12.36 26.51
N LYS A 89 18.02 12.58 25.20
CA LYS A 89 19.09 13.44 24.66
C LYS A 89 18.96 14.88 25.16
N LYS A 90 17.75 15.45 25.23
CA LYS A 90 17.52 16.79 25.78
C LYS A 90 17.89 16.87 27.27
N LYS A 91 17.47 15.88 28.08
CA LYS A 91 17.86 15.82 29.50
C LYS A 91 19.38 15.78 29.67
N LYS A 92 20.08 14.93 28.91
CA LYS A 92 21.55 14.82 28.97
C LYS A 92 22.28 16.10 28.56
N LYS A 93 21.78 16.81 27.53
CA LYS A 93 22.32 18.13 27.15
C LYS A 93 22.13 19.17 28.25
N ASN A 94 20.95 19.19 28.89
CA ASN A 94 20.67 20.12 29.97
C ASN A 94 21.56 19.83 31.18
N THR A 95 21.71 18.58 31.61
CA THR A 95 22.60 18.22 32.73
C THR A 95 24.05 18.63 32.47
N ASN A 96 24.57 18.38 31.26
CA ASN A 96 25.92 18.80 30.90
C ASN A 96 26.06 20.33 30.95
N LYS A 97 25.06 21.08 30.47
CA LYS A 97 25.06 22.55 30.54
C LYS A 97 25.09 23.07 31.99
N TRP A 98 24.31 22.46 32.88
CA TRP A 98 24.32 22.80 34.31
C TRP A 98 25.66 22.50 34.97
N GLN A 99 26.27 21.35 34.67
CA GLN A 99 27.59 20.98 35.19
C GLN A 99 28.68 21.97 34.74
N THR A 100 28.73 22.30 33.44
CA THR A 100 29.67 23.32 32.93
C THR A 100 29.42 24.70 33.53
N THR A 101 28.18 25.04 33.89
CA THR A 101 27.88 26.33 34.55
C THR A 101 28.43 26.37 35.97
N ILE A 102 28.34 25.25 36.71
CA ILE A 102 28.84 25.14 38.09
C ILE A 102 30.38 25.15 38.13
N GLU A 103 31.05 24.56 37.13
CA GLU A 103 32.53 24.50 37.06
C GLU A 103 33.21 25.84 36.72
N VAL A 104 32.45 26.88 36.35
CA VAL A 104 32.96 28.20 35.92
C VAL A 104 32.71 29.29 36.99
N PHE A 105 32.13 28.93 38.14
CA PHE A 105 32.02 29.76 39.35
C PHE A 105 32.88 29.17 40.47
#